data_AF-A0AAE1HR50-F1
#
_entry.id   AF-A0AAE1HR50-F1
#
_cell.length_a   1.000
_cell.length_b   1.000
_cell.length_c   1.000
_cell.angle_alpha   90.00
_cell.angle_beta   90.00
_cell.angle_gamma   90.00
#
_symmetry.space_group_name_H-M   'P 1'
#
loop_
_entity.id
_entity.type
_entity.pdbx_description
1 polymer ?
#
loop_
_entity_poly.entity_id
_entity_poly.type
_entity_poly.pdbx_seq_one_letter_code
_entity_poly.pdbx_strand_id
1 'polypeptide(L)' 'YLAQGETVKSIHDEFRVGLSACHSIIKEVCDVIWNVLSPIFLPHPDVEALKRIAEEFFERWQMPNDP' A
#
# COMPACT_ATOMS: atom_id res chain seq x y z
N TYR A 1 7.25 -5.58 -7.76
CA TYR A 1 6.20 -4.57 -7.43
C TYR A 1 5.86 -4.53 -5.93
N LEU A 2 5.17 -5.51 -5.33
CA LEU A 2 4.69 -5.40 -3.94
C LEU A 2 5.78 -5.51 -2.85
N ALA A 3 6.72 -6.44 -2.99
CA ALA A 3 7.82 -6.62 -2.04
C ALA A 3 9.18 -6.13 -2.59
N GLN A 4 9.37 -6.25 -3.91
CA GLN A 4 10.63 -5.92 -4.59
C GLN A 4 10.71 -4.49 -5.13
N GLY A 5 9.62 -3.71 -5.10
CA GLY A 5 9.61 -2.33 -5.62
C GLY A 5 9.70 -2.18 -7.14
N GLU A 6 9.64 -3.27 -7.90
CA GLU A 6 9.69 -3.22 -9.38
C GLU A 6 8.45 -2.57 -10.00
N THR A 7 8.60 -2.05 -11.22
CA THR A 7 7.47 -1.53 -12.00
C THR A 7 6.63 -2.65 -12.62
N VAL A 8 5.35 -2.37 -12.92
CA VAL A 8 4.47 -3.33 -13.65
C VAL A 8 5.02 -3.67 -15.03
N LYS A 9 5.72 -2.72 -15.67
CA LYS A 9 6.40 -2.95 -16.94
C LYS A 9 7.52 -4.00 -16.83
N SER A 10 8.32 -3.93 -15.76
CA SER A 10 9.36 -4.94 -15.50
C SER A 10 8.76 -6.34 -15.37
N ILE A 11 7.64 -6.47 -14.67
CA ILE A 11 6.92 -7.74 -14.50
C ILE A 11 6.34 -8.24 -15.82
N HIS A 12 5.76 -7.34 -16.63
CA HIS A 12 5.30 -7.69 -17.98
C HIS A 12 6.43 -8.27 -18.83
N ASP A 13 7.59 -7.60 -18.84
CA ASP A 13 8.75 -8.00 -19.63
C ASP A 13 9.33 -9.34 -19.14
N GLU A 14 9.42 -9.54 -17.82
CA GLU A 14 9.96 -10.75 -17.18
C GLU A 14 9.06 -11.97 -17.39
N PHE A 15 7.78 -11.85 -17.05
CA PHE A 15 6.84 -12.98 -17.09
C PHE A 15 6.13 -13.13 -18.44
N ARG A 16 6.34 -12.19 -19.36
CA ARG A 16 5.72 -12.14 -20.70
C ARG A 16 4.19 -12.21 -20.66
N VAL A 17 3.60 -11.61 -19.62
CA VAL A 17 2.15 -11.54 -19.40
C VAL A 17 1.66 -10.15 -19.79
N GLY A 18 0.55 -10.04 -20.51
CA GLY A 18 0.01 -8.74 -20.93
C GLY A 18 -0.20 -7.76 -19.77
N LEU A 19 0.06 -6.46 -19.99
CA LEU A 19 -0.04 -5.42 -18.96
C LEU A 19 -1.41 -5.39 -18.27
N SER A 20 -2.50 -5.58 -19.00
CA SER A 20 -3.85 -5.63 -18.44
C SER A 20 -4.00 -6.77 -17.42
N ALA A 21 -3.50 -7.96 -17.75
CA ALA A 21 -3.52 -9.10 -16.85
C ALA A 21 -2.63 -8.86 -15.62
N CYS A 22 -1.43 -8.29 -15.78
CA CYS A 22 -0.59 -7.90 -14.63
C CYS A 22 -1.34 -6.94 -13.70
N HIS A 23 -2.01 -5.92 -14.24
CA HIS A 23 -2.80 -4.99 -13.44
C HIS A 23 -3.98 -5.65 -12.73
N SER A 24 -4.70 -6.57 -13.40
CA SER A 24 -5.80 -7.31 -12.80
C SER A 24 -5.32 -8.17 -11.63
N ILE A 25 -4.21 -8.90 -11.80
CA ILE A 25 -3.61 -9.74 -10.76
C ILE A 25 -3.17 -8.89 -9.56
N ILE A 26 -2.46 -7.79 -9.81
CA ILE A 26 -2.01 -6.88 -8.74
C ILE A 26 -3.22 -6.39 -7.93
N LYS A 27 -4.29 -5.98 -8.61
CA LYS A 27 -5.50 -5.52 -7.94
C LYS A 27 -6.13 -6.62 -7.08
N GLU A 28 -6.32 -7.81 -7.63
CA GLU A 28 -6.91 -8.95 -6.91
C GLU A 28 -6.08 -9.31 -5.66
N VAL A 29 -4.76 -9.37 -5.80
CA VAL A 29 -3.85 -9.66 -4.68
C VAL A 29 -3.93 -8.57 -3.61
N CYS A 30 -3.93 -7.29 -3.99
CA CYS A 30 -4.10 -6.18 -3.05
C CYS A 30 -5.44 -6.24 -2.32
N ASP A 31 -6.53 -6.58 -3.03
CA ASP A 31 -7.86 -6.73 -2.43
C ASP A 31 -7.87 -7.86 -1.39
N VAL A 32 -7.26 -9.01 -1.70
CA VAL A 32 -7.14 -10.13 -0.75
C VAL A 32 -6.28 -9.76 0.45
N ILE A 33 -5.12 -9.13 0.23
CA ILE A 33 -4.24 -8.63 1.30
C ILE A 33 -5.02 -7.70 2.23
N TRP A 34 -5.74 -6.74 1.67
CA TRP A 34 -6.55 -5.81 2.45
C TRP A 34 -7.61 -6.54 3.27
N ASN A 35 -8.41 -7.40 2.63
CA ASN A 35 -9.51 -8.09 3.29
C ASN A 35 -9.04 -9.05 4.40
N VAL A 36 -7.87 -9.66 4.27
CA VAL A 36 -7.32 -10.60 5.25
C VAL A 36 -6.56 -9.87 6.37
N LEU A 37 -5.73 -8.89 6.02
CA LEU A 37 -4.81 -8.26 6.98
C LEU A 37 -5.42 -7.03 7.67
N SER A 38 -6.29 -6.28 7.00
CA SER A 38 -6.91 -5.09 7.59
C SER A 38 -7.58 -5.39 8.94
N PRO A 39 -8.42 -6.43 9.10
CA PRO A 39 -9.04 -6.71 10.39
C PRO A 39 -8.08 -7.13 11.51
N ILE A 40 -6.89 -7.64 11.17
CA ILE A 40 -5.89 -8.13 12.12
C ILE A 40 -4.99 -6.99 12.59
N PHE A 41 -4.61 -6.10 11.69
CA PHE A 41 -3.58 -5.09 11.93
C PHE A 41 -4.12 -3.66 12.00
N LEU A 42 -5.29 -3.39 11.42
CA LEU A 42 -5.93 -2.09 11.44
C LEU A 42 -7.11 -2.13 12.42
N PRO A 43 -7.00 -1.48 13.60
CA PRO A 43 -8.16 -1.33 14.47
C PRO A 43 -9.28 -0.58 13.74
N HIS A 44 -10.52 -0.79 14.17
CA HIS A 44 -11.68 -0.06 13.64
C HIS A 44 -11.38 1.44 13.61
N PRO A 45 -11.70 2.15 12.50
CA PRO A 45 -11.28 3.54 12.33
C PRO A 45 -11.97 4.43 13.36
N ASP A 46 -11.27 4.68 14.46
CA ASP A 46 -11.56 5.77 15.37
C ASP A 46 -10.81 7.01 14.86
N VAL A 47 -11.57 8.04 14.53
CA VAL A 47 -11.06 9.30 13.98
C VAL A 47 -10.03 9.93 14.92
N GLU A 48 -10.24 9.84 16.23
CA GLU A 48 -9.32 10.43 17.21
C GLU A 48 -8.02 9.61 17.32
N ALA A 49 -8.11 8.28 17.26
CA ALA A 49 -6.93 7.41 17.18
C ALA A 49 -6.11 7.68 15.92
N LEU A 50 -6.76 7.87 14.77
CA LEU A 50 -6.09 8.18 13.51
C LEU A 50 -5.42 9.55 13.54
N LYS A 51 -6.06 10.58 14.13
CA LYS A 51 -5.45 11.90 14.33
C LYS A 51 -4.19 11.81 15.19
N ARG A 52 -4.25 11.09 16.31
CA ARG A 52 -3.09 10.89 17.18
C ARG A 52 -1.95 10.17 16.46
N ILE A 53 -2.24 9.12 15.69
CA ILE A 53 -1.20 8.42 14.89
C ILE A 53 -0.56 9.37 13.87
N ALA A 54 -1.36 10.22 13.22
CA ALA A 54 -0.87 11.20 12.26
C ALA A 54 0.03 12.27 12.92
N GLU A 55 -0.38 12.79 14.09
CA GLU A 55 0.42 13.72 14.89
C GLU A 55 1.74 13.09 15.35
N GLU A 56 1.70 11.88 15.93
CA GLU A 56 2.89 11.15 16.34
C GLU A 56 3.83 10.85 15.16
N PHE A 57 3.28 10.50 14.00
CA PHE A 57 4.06 10.29 12.78
C PHE A 57 4.75 11.59 12.34
N PHE A 58 4.03 12.70 12.32
CA PHE A 58 4.55 14.02 11.95
C PHE A 58 5.64 14.50 12.91
N GLU A 59 5.44 14.38 14.22
CA GLU A 59 6.44 14.77 15.23
C GLU A 59 7.71 13.93 15.14
N ARG A 60 7.58 12.62 14.92
CA ARG A 60 8.73 11.70 14.88
C ARG A 60 9.57 11.84 13.63
N TRP A 61 8.93 12.05 12.48
CA TRP A 61 9.63 12.08 11.21
C TRP A 61 9.93 13.50 10.73
N GLN A 62 9.31 14.52 11.34
CA GLN A 62 9.45 15.94 10.98
C GLN A 62 9.56 16.13 9.47
N MET A 63 8.69 15.47 8.69
CA MET A 63 8.72 15.62 7.23
C MET A 63 8.60 17.12 6.96
N PRO A 64 9.64 17.76 6.38
CA PRO A 64 9.61 19.19 6.18
C PRO A 64 8.42 19.47 5.27
N ASN A 65 7.47 20.27 5.77
CA ASN A 65 6.50 20.89 4.89
C ASN A 65 7.32 21.76 3.94
N ASP A 66 7.43 21.34 2.69
CA ASP A 66 8.05 22.12 1.63
C ASP A 66 7.19 23.41 1.47
N PRO A 67 7.78 24.61 1.62
CA PRO A 67 7.05 25.88 1.57
C PRO A 67 6.44 26.20 0.20
#